data_AF-A0A2E9BAI1-F1
#
_entry.id   AF-A0A2E9BAI1-F1
#
_cell.length_a   1.000
_cell.length_b   1.000
_cell.length_c   1.000
_cell.angle_alpha   90.00
_cell.angle_beta   90.00
_cell.angle_gamma   90.00
#
_symmetry.space_group_name_H-M   'P 1'
#
loop_
_entity.id
_entity.type
_entity.pdbx_description
1 polymer ?
#
loop_
_entity_poly.entity_id
_entity_poly.type
_entity_poly.pdbx_seq_one_letter_code
_entity_poly.pdbx_strand_id
1 'polypeptide(L)'
;MAEILDDVFSDEPLMPAIPIKPNNTIPVTIGIIEIIGAILLFLFSLSMIFSLMMFDSLADQMNASDATQFEFIIESGQLHFNIFMFLFSSIMLFVGGVMLIKKHYRGVHISAGGGALFGLTLIIGEIWMILLAKNNDEIQYSFGPSIAINGLCAILCFLFPLIILMLPQGKAALSLKKQLIIEEEE
;
A
#
# COMPACT_ATOMS: atom_id res chain seq x y z
N MET A 1 -26.74 -50.16 28.42
CA MET A 1 -27.82 -49.52 27.62
C MET A 1 -27.33 -48.12 27.27
N ALA A 2 -26.86 -47.98 26.03
CA ALA A 2 -26.73 -46.75 25.24
C ALA A 2 -25.83 -45.58 25.72
N GLU A 3 -24.51 -45.76 25.85
CA GLU A 3 -23.59 -44.58 25.87
C GLU A 3 -22.13 -44.84 25.44
N ILE A 4 -21.84 -45.94 24.73
CA ILE A 4 -20.46 -46.25 24.26
C ILE A 4 -20.42 -46.53 22.75
N LEU A 5 -21.40 -46.03 21.98
CA LEU A 5 -21.48 -46.35 20.54
C LEU A 5 -21.64 -45.15 19.60
N ASP A 6 -21.56 -43.93 20.11
CA ASP A 6 -21.65 -42.71 19.27
C ASP A 6 -20.28 -42.08 18.95
N ASP A 7 -19.17 -42.62 19.49
CA ASP A 7 -17.80 -42.08 19.28
C ASP A 7 -16.97 -42.88 18.25
N VAL A 8 -17.64 -43.59 17.33
CA VAL A 8 -16.99 -44.40 16.28
C VAL A 8 -17.44 -44.00 14.86
N PHE A 9 -18.37 -43.07 14.73
CA PHE A 9 -18.96 -42.69 13.43
C PHE A 9 -18.87 -41.20 13.08
N SER A 10 -18.02 -40.42 13.75
CA SER A 10 -17.56 -39.14 13.20
C SER A 10 -16.34 -39.37 12.30
N ASP A 11 -16.50 -40.23 11.29
CA ASP A 11 -15.62 -40.30 10.13
C ASP A 11 -15.87 -39.06 9.24
N GLU A 12 -15.70 -37.86 9.79
CA GLU A 12 -15.32 -36.75 8.93
C GLU A 12 -13.97 -37.15 8.34
N PRO A 13 -13.85 -37.28 7.00
CA PRO A 13 -12.56 -37.56 6.40
C PRO A 13 -11.64 -36.41 6.80
N LEU A 14 -10.79 -36.65 7.80
CA LEU A 14 -9.63 -35.82 8.12
C LEU A 14 -8.79 -35.84 6.86
N MET A 15 -9.05 -34.90 5.95
CA MET A 15 -8.23 -34.73 4.77
C MET A 15 -6.81 -34.56 5.28
N PRO A 16 -5.90 -35.51 5.02
CA PRO A 16 -4.51 -35.31 5.37
C PRO A 16 -4.08 -34.06 4.64
N ALA A 17 -3.65 -33.03 5.37
CA ALA A 17 -3.18 -31.80 4.77
C ALA A 17 -2.05 -32.19 3.81
N ILE A 18 -2.33 -32.11 2.50
CA ILE A 18 -1.33 -32.43 1.48
C ILE A 18 -0.16 -31.50 1.76
N PRO A 19 1.06 -32.02 2.00
CA PRO A 19 2.20 -31.18 2.33
C PRO A 19 2.51 -30.29 1.11
N ILE A 20 2.03 -29.05 1.16
CA ILE A 20 2.30 -28.04 0.14
C ILE A 20 3.75 -27.60 0.36
N LYS A 21 4.62 -27.95 -0.58
CA LYS A 21 6.02 -27.50 -0.55
C LYS A 21 6.05 -25.97 -0.48
N PRO A 22 6.70 -25.36 0.53
CA PRO A 22 6.78 -23.92 0.64
C PRO A 22 7.62 -23.36 -0.51
N ASN A 23 7.08 -22.36 -1.20
CA ASN A 23 7.81 -21.62 -2.22
C ASN A 23 8.25 -20.26 -1.68
N ASN A 24 9.51 -20.21 -1.23
CA ASN A 24 10.12 -19.01 -0.66
C ASN A 24 10.30 -17.88 -1.67
N THR A 25 10.23 -18.16 -2.97
CA THR A 25 10.42 -17.14 -4.02
C THR A 25 9.25 -16.15 -4.05
N ILE A 26 8.03 -16.61 -3.79
CA ILE A 26 6.81 -15.77 -3.86
C ILE A 26 6.88 -14.55 -2.93
N PRO A 27 7.07 -14.71 -1.59
CA PRO A 27 7.13 -13.55 -0.69
C PRO A 27 8.34 -12.65 -0.95
N VAL A 28 9.46 -13.20 -1.43
CA VAL A 28 10.66 -12.43 -1.76
C VAL A 28 10.42 -11.55 -2.99
N THR A 29 9.85 -12.09 -4.07
CA THR A 29 9.56 -11.33 -5.29
C THR A 29 8.58 -10.19 -5.01
N ILE A 30 7.51 -10.46 -4.25
CA ILE A 30 6.54 -9.43 -3.89
C ILE A 30 7.17 -8.38 -2.97
N GLY A 31 8.00 -8.79 -2.00
CA GLY A 31 8.74 -7.85 -1.15
C GLY A 31 9.66 -6.91 -1.94
N ILE A 32 10.30 -7.38 -3.02
CA ILE A 32 11.11 -6.54 -3.90
C ILE A 32 10.24 -5.54 -4.67
N ILE A 33 9.11 -5.99 -5.23
CA ILE A 33 8.17 -5.12 -5.95
C ILE A 33 7.64 -4.01 -5.04
N GLU A 34 7.28 -4.35 -3.80
CA GLU A 34 6.85 -3.40 -2.78
C GLU A 34 7.92 -2.34 -2.46
N ILE A 35 9.19 -2.76 -2.35
CA ILE A 35 10.31 -1.82 -2.14
C ILE A 35 10.47 -0.87 -3.33
N ILE A 36 10.35 -1.37 -4.57
CA ILE A 36 10.40 -0.52 -5.76
C ILE A 36 9.24 0.49 -5.74
N GLY A 37 8.03 0.05 -5.41
CA GLY A 37 6.87 0.93 -5.24
C GLY A 37 7.09 1.99 -4.16
N ALA A 38 7.66 1.61 -3.01
CA ALA A 38 7.98 2.53 -1.92
C ALA A 38 8.98 3.63 -2.35
N ILE A 39 10.00 3.26 -3.12
CA ILE A 39 11.00 4.21 -3.65
C ILE A 39 10.36 5.18 -4.63
N LEU A 40 9.51 4.70 -5.55
CA LEU A 40 8.79 5.57 -6.47
C LEU A 40 7.88 6.55 -5.74
N LEU A 41 7.16 6.08 -4.72
CA LEU A 41 6.31 6.94 -3.89
C LEU A 41 7.13 7.98 -3.12
N PHE A 42 8.31 7.59 -2.62
CA PHE A 42 9.24 8.51 -1.96
C PHE A 42 9.71 9.61 -2.91
N LEU A 43 10.12 9.26 -4.13
CA LEU A 43 10.54 10.21 -5.16
C LEU A 43 9.40 11.16 -5.54
N PHE A 44 8.17 10.65 -5.63
CA PHE A 44 6.98 11.47 -5.89
C PHE A 44 6.75 12.49 -4.78
N SER A 45 6.85 12.08 -3.52
CA SER A 45 6.75 13.01 -2.39
C SER A 45 7.89 14.02 -2.38
N LEU A 46 9.11 13.62 -2.74
CA LEU A 46 10.26 14.52 -2.82
C LEU A 46 10.06 15.58 -3.90
N SER A 47 9.47 15.19 -5.04
CA SER A 47 9.10 16.12 -6.11
C SER A 47 8.12 17.19 -5.60
N MET A 48 7.12 16.81 -4.80
CA MET A 48 6.18 17.79 -4.22
C MET A 48 6.87 18.76 -3.25
N ILE A 49 7.78 18.27 -2.42
CA ILE A 49 8.58 19.12 -1.52
C ILE A 49 9.44 20.10 -2.33
N PHE A 50 10.07 19.61 -3.40
CA PHE A 50 10.87 20.45 -4.28
C PHE A 50 10.02 21.54 -4.95
N SER A 51 8.80 21.21 -5.39
CA SER A 51 7.86 22.18 -5.93
C SER A 51 7.49 23.28 -4.92
N LEU A 52 7.36 22.96 -3.63
CA LEU A 52 7.14 23.98 -2.59
C LEU A 52 8.33 24.93 -2.44
N MET A 53 9.55 24.38 -2.44
CA MET A 53 10.76 25.18 -2.22
C MET A 53 11.09 26.11 -3.39
N MET A 54 10.69 25.72 -4.60
CA MET A 54 10.96 26.51 -5.81
C MET A 54 9.75 27.31 -6.29
N PHE A 55 8.62 27.32 -5.57
CA PHE A 55 7.40 27.98 -6.03
C PHE A 55 7.63 29.43 -6.44
N ASP A 56 8.28 30.24 -5.60
CA ASP A 56 8.55 31.65 -5.88
C ASP A 56 9.35 31.87 -7.18
N SER A 57 10.26 30.94 -7.50
CA SER A 57 11.08 31.00 -8.72
C SER A 57 10.38 30.48 -9.98
N LEU A 58 9.35 29.63 -9.80
CA LEU A 58 8.53 29.09 -10.87
C LEU A 58 7.32 29.99 -11.16
N ALA A 59 6.80 30.69 -10.15
CA ALA A 59 5.65 31.58 -10.29
C ALA A 59 5.86 32.64 -11.37
N ASP A 60 7.07 33.21 -11.46
CA ASP A 60 7.45 34.19 -12.49
C ASP A 60 7.56 33.59 -13.91
N GLN A 61 7.68 32.27 -14.03
CA GLN A 61 7.79 31.55 -15.31
C GLN A 61 6.49 30.85 -15.72
N MET A 62 5.55 30.71 -14.79
CA MET A 62 4.25 30.07 -15.02
C MET A 62 3.25 31.08 -15.57
N ASN A 63 2.25 30.58 -16.28
CA ASN A 63 1.14 31.42 -16.71
C ASN A 63 0.37 31.89 -15.48
N ALA A 64 -0.18 33.11 -15.49
CA ALA A 64 -0.85 33.70 -14.33
C ALA A 64 -1.97 32.81 -13.77
N SER A 65 -2.67 32.08 -14.64
CA SER A 65 -3.73 31.13 -14.24
C SER A 65 -3.20 29.88 -13.54
N ASP A 66 -1.99 29.42 -13.84
CA ASP A 66 -1.43 28.20 -13.25
C ASP A 66 -0.76 28.53 -11.91
N ALA A 67 -0.15 29.71 -11.81
CA ALA A 67 0.46 30.21 -10.59
C ALA A 67 -0.59 30.40 -9.48
N THR A 68 -1.76 31.00 -9.79
CA THR A 68 -2.84 31.20 -8.81
C THR A 68 -3.47 29.89 -8.35
N GLN A 69 -3.64 28.92 -9.25
CA GLN A 69 -4.12 27.58 -8.87
C GLN A 69 -3.14 26.88 -7.92
N PHE A 70 -1.84 26.98 -8.20
CA PHE A 70 -0.83 26.34 -7.38
C PHE A 70 -0.69 27.02 -6.00
N GLU A 71 -0.73 28.35 -5.96
CA GLU A 71 -0.75 29.12 -4.71
C GLU A 71 -1.95 28.72 -3.84
N PHE A 72 -3.13 28.59 -4.44
CA PHE A 72 -4.34 28.18 -3.74
C PHE A 72 -4.26 26.73 -3.20
N ILE A 73 -3.62 25.81 -3.94
CA ILE A 73 -3.36 24.44 -3.49
C ILE A 73 -2.39 24.43 -2.30
N ILE A 74 -1.37 25.29 -2.30
CA ILE A 74 -0.44 25.45 -1.17
C ILE A 74 -1.18 25.99 0.06
N GLU A 75 -1.96 27.06 -0.11
CA GLU A 75 -2.68 27.74 0.97
C GLU A 75 -3.76 26.84 1.60
N SER A 76 -4.41 26.00 0.80
CA SER A 76 -5.40 25.03 1.28
C SER A 76 -4.82 23.94 2.20
N GLY A 77 -3.49 23.81 2.26
CA GLY A 77 -2.80 22.78 3.04
C GLY A 77 -2.87 21.37 2.44
N GLN A 78 -3.56 21.19 1.31
CA GLN A 78 -3.71 19.89 0.65
C GLN A 78 -2.35 19.30 0.25
N LEU A 79 -1.44 20.11 -0.27
CA LEU A 79 -0.11 19.64 -0.69
C LEU A 79 0.70 19.12 0.50
N HIS A 80 0.66 19.83 1.63
CA HIS A 80 1.31 19.41 2.87
C HIS A 80 0.75 18.08 3.38
N PHE A 81 -0.57 17.94 3.41
CA PHE A 81 -1.22 16.69 3.81
C PHE A 81 -0.78 15.50 2.94
N ASN A 82 -0.78 15.67 1.61
CA ASN A 82 -0.36 14.63 0.69
C ASN A 82 1.12 14.24 0.87
N ILE A 83 2.02 15.21 1.09
CA ILE A 83 3.43 14.95 1.36
C ILE A 83 3.59 14.05 2.60
N PHE A 84 2.94 14.41 3.71
CA PHE A 84 3.05 13.62 4.95
C PHE A 84 2.50 12.21 4.78
N MET A 85 1.34 12.06 4.13
CA MET A 85 0.71 10.76 3.93
C MET A 85 1.48 9.87 2.95
N PHE A 86 2.03 10.42 1.87
CA PHE A 86 2.86 9.67 0.93
C PHE A 86 4.20 9.26 1.55
N LEU A 87 4.84 10.11 2.35
CA LEU A 87 6.03 9.72 3.12
C LEU A 87 5.73 8.59 4.08
N PHE A 88 4.64 8.71 4.85
CA PHE A 88 4.25 7.69 5.82
C PHE A 88 3.93 6.35 5.14
N SER A 89 3.18 6.40 4.04
CA SER A 89 2.89 5.22 3.22
C SER A 89 4.16 4.61 2.63
N SER A 90 5.10 5.42 2.14
CA SER A 90 6.37 4.93 1.58
C SER A 90 7.17 4.17 2.64
N ILE A 91 7.25 4.71 3.86
CA ILE A 91 7.92 4.04 4.99
C ILE A 91 7.24 2.70 5.32
N MET A 92 5.90 2.67 5.37
CA MET A 92 5.16 1.44 5.65
C MET A 92 5.39 0.37 4.57
N LEU A 93 5.33 0.75 3.29
CA LEU A 93 5.59 -0.16 2.17
C LEU A 93 7.03 -0.67 2.18
N PHE A 94 8.00 0.20 2.49
CA PHE A 94 9.41 -0.17 2.59
C PHE A 94 9.67 -1.17 3.72
N VAL A 95 9.17 -0.88 4.94
CA VAL A 95 9.30 -1.76 6.10
C VAL A 95 8.56 -3.09 5.86
N GLY A 96 7.36 -3.03 5.29
CA GLY A 96 6.57 -4.19 4.89
C GLY A 96 7.32 -5.08 3.89
N GLY A 97 7.91 -4.49 2.84
CA GLY A 97 8.70 -5.19 1.83
C GLY A 97 9.94 -5.88 2.41
N VAL A 98 10.70 -5.20 3.29
CA VAL A 98 11.84 -5.80 4.00
C VAL A 98 11.39 -6.96 4.90
N MET A 99 10.26 -6.82 5.60
CA MET A 99 9.70 -7.89 6.42
C MET A 99 9.24 -9.10 5.59
N LEU A 100 8.70 -8.88 4.38
CA LEU A 100 8.34 -9.93 3.44
C LEU A 100 9.57 -10.70 2.94
N ILE A 101 10.67 -10.02 2.63
CA ILE A 101 11.95 -10.66 2.28
C ILE A 101 12.47 -11.51 3.45
N LYS A 102 12.34 -11.01 4.68
CA LYS A 102 12.65 -11.76 5.90
C LYS A 102 11.62 -12.85 6.24
N LYS A 103 10.57 -13.04 5.43
CA LYS A 103 9.49 -14.03 5.61
C LYS A 103 8.73 -13.88 6.93
N HIS A 104 8.57 -12.65 7.42
CA HIS A 104 7.72 -12.39 8.57
C HIS A 104 6.28 -12.19 8.13
N TYR A 105 5.36 -12.97 8.73
CA TYR A 105 3.91 -12.87 8.51
C TYR A 105 3.36 -11.45 8.72
N ARG A 106 3.90 -10.69 9.71
CA ARG A 106 3.49 -9.30 9.97
C ARG A 106 3.78 -8.35 8.81
N GLY A 107 4.74 -8.67 7.94
CA GLY A 107 5.09 -7.85 6.78
C GLY A 107 3.92 -7.68 5.81
N VAL A 108 3.08 -8.71 5.65
CA VAL A 108 1.88 -8.64 4.79
C VAL A 108 0.90 -7.59 5.29
N HIS A 109 0.62 -7.57 6.59
CA HIS A 109 -0.34 -6.63 7.17
C HIS A 109 0.17 -5.19 7.14
N ILE A 110 1.47 -4.98 7.37
CA ILE A 110 2.08 -3.65 7.33
C ILE A 110 2.10 -3.10 5.90
N SER A 111 2.50 -3.91 4.91
CA SER A 111 2.50 -3.50 3.50
C SER A 111 1.08 -3.26 2.97
N ALA A 112 0.11 -4.13 3.30
CA ALA A 112 -1.30 -3.90 2.94
C ALA A 112 -1.86 -2.62 3.59
N GLY A 113 -1.46 -2.32 4.83
CA GLY A 113 -1.79 -1.06 5.50
C GLY A 113 -1.22 0.17 4.78
N GLY A 114 0.05 0.10 4.34
CA GLY A 114 0.67 1.14 3.52
C GLY A 114 -0.06 1.35 2.19
N GLY A 115 -0.33 0.28 1.44
CA GLY A 115 -1.06 0.36 0.17
C GLY A 115 -2.47 0.94 0.32
N ALA A 116 -3.18 0.56 1.39
CA ALA A 116 -4.49 1.13 1.70
C ALA A 116 -4.41 2.62 2.05
N LEU A 117 -3.40 3.02 2.84
CA LEU A 117 -3.18 4.42 3.22
C LEU A 117 -2.85 5.28 2.01
N PHE A 118 -2.04 4.77 1.07
CA PHE A 118 -1.79 5.43 -0.20
C PHE A 118 -3.07 5.63 -1.02
N GLY A 119 -3.88 4.57 -1.18
CA GLY A 119 -5.16 4.67 -1.89
C GLY A 119 -6.13 5.67 -1.25
N LEU A 120 -6.23 5.66 0.08
CA LEU A 120 -7.05 6.63 0.82
C LEU A 120 -6.56 8.07 0.60
N THR A 121 -5.25 8.28 0.59
CA THR A 121 -4.65 9.60 0.36
C THR A 121 -5.04 10.15 -1.01
N LEU A 122 -5.04 9.29 -2.05
CA LEU A 122 -5.52 9.68 -3.37
C LEU A 122 -6.99 10.09 -3.34
N ILE A 123 -7.87 9.27 -2.76
CA ILE A 123 -9.31 9.57 -2.69
C ILE A 123 -9.57 10.88 -1.94
N ILE A 124 -8.90 11.11 -0.81
CA ILE A 124 -9.04 12.34 -0.04
C ILE A 124 -8.57 13.54 -0.86
N GLY A 125 -7.42 13.42 -1.55
CA GLY A 125 -6.90 14.47 -2.43
C GLY A 125 -7.88 14.84 -3.54
N GLU A 126 -8.51 13.86 -4.16
CA GLU A 126 -9.54 14.06 -5.21
C GLU A 126 -10.77 14.80 -4.67
N ILE A 127 -11.30 14.35 -3.53
CA ILE A 127 -12.46 14.98 -2.89
C ILE A 127 -12.13 16.43 -2.53
N TRP A 128 -10.90 16.70 -2.06
CA TRP A 128 -10.45 18.03 -1.72
C TRP A 128 -10.42 18.95 -2.94
N MET A 129 -9.88 18.48 -4.07
CA MET A 129 -9.87 19.25 -5.33
C MET A 129 -11.28 19.54 -5.85
N ILE A 130 -12.20 18.56 -5.78
CA ILE A 130 -13.60 18.76 -6.17
C ILE A 130 -14.28 19.82 -5.29
N LEU A 131 -14.00 19.79 -3.98
CA LEU A 131 -14.53 20.78 -3.03
C LEU A 131 -14.00 22.19 -3.33
N LEU A 132 -12.70 22.31 -3.65
CA LEU A 132 -12.06 23.57 -4.01
C LEU A 132 -12.63 24.13 -5.32
N ALA A 133 -12.77 23.31 -6.36
CA ALA A 133 -13.32 23.71 -7.65
C ALA A 133 -14.79 24.13 -7.57
N LYS A 134 -15.58 23.51 -6.67
CA LYS A 134 -16.97 23.89 -6.46
C LYS A 134 -17.13 25.27 -5.80
N ASN A 135 -16.17 25.65 -4.96
CA ASN A 135 -16.24 26.90 -4.21
C ASN A 135 -15.64 28.10 -4.97
N ASN A 136 -14.89 27.86 -6.06
CA ASN A 136 -14.24 28.90 -6.85
C ASN A 136 -14.39 28.62 -8.36
N ASP A 137 -15.15 29.46 -9.06
CA ASP A 137 -15.44 29.32 -10.50
C ASP A 137 -14.21 29.53 -11.42
N GLU A 138 -13.07 29.96 -10.88
CA GLU A 138 -11.83 30.23 -11.63
C GLU A 138 -10.94 28.99 -11.82
N ILE A 139 -11.24 27.86 -11.15
CA ILE A 139 -10.41 26.66 -11.18
C ILE A 139 -11.04 25.63 -12.13
N GLN A 140 -10.50 25.53 -13.35
CA GLN A 140 -10.86 24.44 -14.26
C GLN A 140 -10.13 23.16 -13.84
N TYR A 141 -10.81 22.31 -13.08
CA TYR A 141 -10.30 21.00 -12.70
C TYR A 141 -10.52 19.99 -13.84
N SER A 142 -9.43 19.53 -14.45
CA SER A 142 -9.44 18.42 -15.40
C SER A 142 -8.90 17.16 -14.73
N PHE A 143 -9.66 16.06 -14.78
CA PHE A 143 -9.18 14.74 -14.40
C PHE A 143 -8.02 14.34 -15.33
N GLY A 144 -6.79 14.56 -14.87
CA GLY A 144 -5.60 14.22 -15.64
C GLY A 144 -5.42 12.70 -15.77
N PRO A 145 -4.69 12.23 -16.80
CA PRO A 145 -4.28 10.82 -16.92
C PRO A 145 -3.48 10.30 -15.72
N SER A 146 -2.89 11.21 -14.94
CA SER A 146 -2.14 10.92 -13.71
C SER A 146 -2.97 10.19 -12.65
N ILE A 147 -4.28 10.47 -12.55
CA ILE A 147 -5.19 9.79 -11.61
C ILE A 147 -5.31 8.30 -11.89
N ALA A 148 -5.46 7.92 -13.17
CA ALA A 148 -5.65 6.53 -13.53
C ALA A 148 -4.38 5.71 -13.22
N ILE A 149 -3.20 6.28 -13.49
CA ILE A 149 -1.91 5.66 -13.23
C ILE A 149 -1.67 5.54 -11.71
N ASN A 150 -1.92 6.62 -10.95
CA ASN A 150 -1.76 6.63 -9.50
C ASN A 150 -2.76 5.72 -8.80
N GLY A 151 -4.01 5.68 -9.27
CA GLY A 151 -5.03 4.76 -8.76
C GLY A 151 -4.66 3.29 -9.02
N LEU A 152 -4.13 2.98 -10.21
CA LEU A 152 -3.67 1.62 -10.52
C LEU A 152 -2.51 1.21 -9.61
N CYS A 153 -1.52 2.08 -9.40
CA CYS A 153 -0.40 1.74 -8.52
C CYS A 153 -0.84 1.57 -7.06
N ALA A 154 -1.82 2.35 -6.58
CA ALA A 154 -2.40 2.17 -5.26
C ALA A 154 -3.10 0.81 -5.10
N ILE A 155 -3.87 0.40 -6.10
CA ILE A 155 -4.53 -0.92 -6.12
C ILE A 155 -3.48 -2.04 -6.12
N LEU A 156 -2.41 -1.91 -6.90
CA LEU A 156 -1.34 -2.91 -6.97
C LEU A 156 -0.58 -3.03 -5.64
N CYS A 157 -0.18 -1.90 -5.03
CA CYS A 157 0.48 -1.88 -3.71
C CYS A 157 -0.40 -2.45 -2.58
N PHE A 158 -1.72 -2.41 -2.72
CA PHE A 158 -2.63 -3.04 -1.78
C PHE A 158 -2.80 -4.55 -2.05
N LEU A 159 -2.94 -4.94 -3.32
CA LEU A 159 -3.26 -6.33 -3.70
C LEU A 159 -2.05 -7.27 -3.62
N PHE A 160 -0.86 -6.82 -4.01
CA PHE A 160 0.33 -7.68 -4.02
C PHE A 160 0.65 -8.37 -2.69
N PRO A 161 0.70 -7.68 -1.53
CA PRO A 161 0.92 -8.37 -0.25
C PRO A 161 -0.20 -9.37 0.07
N LEU A 162 -1.43 -9.06 -0.33
CA LEU A 162 -2.61 -9.88 -0.05
C LEU A 162 -2.64 -11.19 -0.86
N ILE A 163 -2.12 -11.15 -2.10
CA ILE A 163 -1.96 -12.32 -2.96
C ILE A 163 -1.09 -13.40 -2.30
N ILE A 164 -0.10 -13.03 -1.48
CA ILE A 164 0.74 -14.00 -0.76
C ILE A 164 -0.11 -14.88 0.18
N LEU A 165 -1.14 -14.31 0.80
CA LEU A 165 -2.05 -15.04 1.70
C LEU A 165 -3.05 -15.91 0.95
N MET A 166 -3.43 -15.52 -0.28
CA MET A 166 -4.33 -16.29 -1.12
C MET A 166 -3.64 -17.50 -1.77
N LEU A 167 -2.33 -17.40 -2.05
CA LEU A 167 -1.56 -18.52 -2.59
C LEU A 167 -1.16 -19.50 -1.47
N PRO A 168 -1.61 -20.77 -1.52
CA PRO A 168 -1.31 -21.74 -0.46
C PRO A 168 0.20 -21.97 -0.28
N GLN A 169 0.97 -21.90 -1.36
CA GLN A 169 2.44 -22.02 -1.33
C GLN A 169 3.13 -20.80 -0.66
N GLY A 170 2.55 -19.60 -0.82
CA GLY A 170 3.06 -18.37 -0.22
C GLY A 170 2.71 -18.29 1.27
N LYS A 171 1.47 -18.65 1.63
CA LYS A 171 1.02 -18.77 3.01
C LYS A 171 1.85 -19.79 3.79
N ALA A 172 2.12 -20.96 3.20
CA ALA A 172 2.99 -21.99 3.80
C ALA A 172 4.43 -21.49 4.00
N ALA A 173 4.99 -20.70 3.07
CA ALA A 173 6.33 -20.15 3.20
C ALA A 173 6.47 -19.14 4.36
N LEU A 174 5.40 -18.40 4.67
CA LEU A 174 5.34 -17.48 5.82
C LEU A 174 5.06 -18.19 7.14
N SER A 175 4.22 -19.25 7.14
CA SER A 175 3.90 -20.00 8.36
C SER A 175 5.03 -20.92 8.80
N LEU A 176 5.83 -21.44 7.88
CA LEU A 176 6.98 -22.31 8.20
C LEU A 176 7.99 -21.59 9.11
N LYS A 177 8.28 -20.31 8.83
CA LYS A 177 9.17 -19.52 9.70
C LYS A 177 8.54 -19.24 11.06
N LYS A 178 7.22 -19.06 11.13
CA LYS A 178 6.52 -18.90 12.41
C LYS A 178 6.65 -20.16 13.28
N GLN A 179 6.54 -21.35 12.68
CA GLN A 179 6.70 -22.62 13.39
C GLN A 179 8.15 -22.84 13.86
N LEU A 180 9.14 -22.57 13.00
CA LEU A 180 10.55 -22.67 13.36
C LEU A 180 10.96 -21.75 14.54
N ILE A 181 10.40 -20.54 14.60
CA ILE A 181 10.70 -19.62 15.73
C ILE A 181 10.08 -20.14 17.04
N ILE A 182 8.91 -20.79 16.99
CA ILE A 182 8.25 -21.33 18.18
C ILE A 182 9.01 -22.56 18.70
N GLU A 183 9.55 -23.41 17.82
CA GLU A 183 10.40 -24.55 18.21
C GLU A 183 11.79 -24.12 18.73
N GLU A 184 12.29 -22.93 18.39
CA GLU A 184 13.55 -22.39 18.95
C GLU A 184 13.35 -21.67 20.31
N GLU A 185 12.12 -21.35 20.70
CA GLU A 185 11.78 -20.69 21.97
C GLU A 185 11.32 -21.68 23.08
N GLU A 186 11.11 -22.96 22.78
CA GLU A 186 10.86 -24.06 23.74
C GLU A 186 12.13 -24.87 24.07
#